data_AF-A0A2V8R2F5-F1
#
_entry.id   AF-A0A2V8R2F5-F1
#
_cell.length_a   1.000
_cell.length_b   1.000
_cell.length_c   1.000
_cell.angle_alpha   90.00
_cell.angle_beta   90.00
_cell.angle_gamma   90.00
#
_symmetry.space_group_name_H-M   'P 1'
#
loop_
_entity.id
_entity.type
_entity.pdbx_description
1 polymer ?
#
loop_
_entity_poly.entity_id
_entity_poly.type
_entity_poly.pdbx_seq_one_letter_code
_entity_poly.pdbx_strand_id
1 'polypeptide(L)'
;MTFFYSCVRLTHRLEIETEGDKVIQIQRREQFERAAEHLRKEPQSIRRHEPGLYLVTNKVKGTEYPVRIERRDDLTFITCGCEAGTPHKRPHVPQVCKHAAAVVIFLRAVRGMRRRAASH
;
A
#
# COMPACT_ATOMS: atom_id res chain seq x y z
N MET A 1 -4.52 13.74 29.37
CA MET A 1 -4.36 12.55 28.49
C MET A 1 -5.70 12.24 27.86
N THR A 2 -5.86 12.62 26.59
CA THR A 2 -7.04 12.32 25.76
C THR A 2 -6.60 12.55 24.32
N PHE A 3 -6.23 11.48 23.61
CA PHE A 3 -6.06 11.55 22.16
C PHE A 3 -7.35 11.04 21.53
N PHE A 4 -8.08 11.96 20.92
CA PHE A 4 -9.28 11.73 20.14
C PHE A 4 -8.98 10.75 19.00
N TYR A 5 -9.62 9.58 19.02
CA TYR A 5 -9.82 8.77 17.83
C TYR A 5 -10.87 9.48 16.97
N SER A 6 -10.45 10.18 15.92
CA SER A 6 -11.38 10.63 14.89
C SER A 6 -11.81 9.43 14.05
N CYS A 7 -12.96 8.90 14.44
CA CYS A 7 -13.90 8.13 13.62
C CYS A 7 -14.03 8.75 12.23
N VAL A 8 -13.74 7.99 11.16
CA VAL A 8 -14.22 8.37 9.82
C VAL A 8 -15.54 7.65 9.61
N ARG A 9 -16.60 8.43 9.82
CA ARG A 9 -18.01 8.15 9.51
C ARG A 9 -18.12 7.52 8.13
N LEU A 10 -18.78 6.36 8.06
CA LEU A 10 -19.41 5.88 6.82
C LEU A 10 -20.48 6.90 6.41
N THR A 11 -20.19 7.71 5.41
CA THR A 11 -21.21 8.48 4.69
C THR A 11 -21.17 8.07 3.22
N HIS A 12 -22.33 7.56 2.80
CA HIS A 12 -22.80 7.20 1.47
C HIS A 12 -22.12 7.82 0.24
N ARG A 13 -22.04 6.97 -0.80
CA ARG A 13 -21.93 7.28 -2.24
C ARG A 13 -20.76 8.18 -2.63
N LEU A 14 -19.68 7.55 -3.09
CA LEU A 14 -18.78 8.16 -4.06
C LEU A 14 -18.91 7.35 -5.34
N GLU A 15 -19.54 7.98 -6.32
CA GLU A 15 -19.56 7.54 -7.71
C GLU A 15 -18.11 7.38 -8.15
N ILE A 16 -17.78 6.15 -8.58
CA ILE A 16 -16.43 5.84 -9.07
C ILE A 16 -16.38 6.36 -10.50
N GLU A 17 -16.05 7.64 -10.67
CA GLU A 17 -15.61 8.14 -11.97
C GLU A 17 -14.25 7.51 -12.28
N THR A 18 -14.28 6.41 -13.02
CA THR A 18 -13.09 5.75 -13.55
C THR A 18 -12.58 6.49 -14.78
N GLU A 19 -12.07 7.71 -14.59
CA GLU A 19 -11.18 8.37 -15.56
C GLU A 19 -9.90 8.80 -14.84
N GLY A 20 -9.02 7.84 -14.63
CA GLY A 20 -7.74 8.06 -13.99
C GLY A 20 -7.06 6.73 -13.71
N ASP A 21 -5.73 6.72 -13.79
CA ASP A 21 -4.86 5.56 -13.60
C ASP A 21 -5.40 4.56 -12.57
N LYS A 22 -5.23 3.26 -12.85
CA LYS A 22 -5.67 2.14 -11.99
C LYS A 22 -4.98 2.19 -10.62
N VAL A 23 -5.49 3.04 -9.72
CA VAL A 23 -4.95 3.28 -8.38
C VAL A 23 -5.71 2.45 -7.36
N ILE A 24 -5.00 1.89 -6.38
CA ILE A 24 -5.63 1.15 -5.29
C ILE A 24 -5.97 2.15 -4.19
N GLN A 25 -7.25 2.50 -4.06
CA GLN A 25 -7.73 3.14 -2.84
C GLN A 25 -7.88 2.07 -1.76
N ILE A 26 -7.19 2.22 -0.65
CA ILE A 26 -7.25 1.24 0.43
C ILE A 26 -8.45 1.56 1.32
N GLN A 27 -9.50 0.75 1.21
CA GLN A 27 -10.80 1.07 1.80
C GLN A 27 -11.06 0.32 3.11
N ARG A 28 -10.49 -0.89 3.32
CA ARG A 28 -10.83 -1.74 4.48
C ARG A 28 -9.65 -2.47 5.10
N ARG A 29 -9.73 -2.79 6.40
CA ARG A 29 -8.66 -3.45 7.18
C ARG A 29 -8.35 -4.85 6.67
N GLU A 30 -9.39 -5.59 6.26
CA GLU A 30 -9.31 -6.98 5.83
C GLU A 30 -8.49 -7.13 4.54
N GLN A 31 -8.45 -6.08 3.69
CA GLN A 31 -7.61 -6.04 2.50
C GLN A 31 -6.12 -6.10 2.85
N PHE A 32 -5.72 -5.51 3.99
CA PHE A 32 -4.36 -5.59 4.50
C PHE A 32 -4.07 -6.91 5.21
N GLU A 33 -5.05 -7.50 5.92
CA GLU A 33 -4.85 -8.77 6.63
C GLU A 33 -4.49 -9.90 5.67
N ARG A 34 -5.23 -10.04 4.56
CA ARG A 34 -4.92 -11.04 3.51
C ARG A 34 -3.54 -10.84 2.89
N ALA A 35 -3.18 -9.58 2.61
CA ALA A 35 -1.86 -9.27 2.07
C ALA A 35 -0.75 -9.57 3.10
N ALA A 36 -0.99 -9.34 4.39
CA ALA A 36 -0.07 -9.63 5.48
C ALA A 36 0.15 -11.14 5.68
N GLU A 37 -0.88 -11.97 5.52
CA GLU A 37 -0.73 -13.43 5.52
C GLU A 37 0.20 -13.92 4.41
N HIS A 38 0.05 -13.36 3.20
CA HIS A 38 0.93 -13.70 2.07
C HIS A 38 2.40 -13.31 2.33
N LEU A 39 2.64 -12.21 3.07
CA LEU A 39 3.99 -11.78 3.43
C LEU A 39 4.71 -12.73 4.39
N ARG A 40 3.97 -13.56 5.15
CA ARG A 40 4.59 -14.60 6.00
C ARG A 40 5.21 -15.74 5.19
N LYS A 41 4.63 -16.03 4.02
CA LYS A 41 5.06 -17.13 3.14
C LYS A 41 6.11 -16.70 2.14
N GLU A 42 6.00 -15.46 1.66
CA GLU A 42 6.89 -14.92 0.63
C GLU A 42 7.60 -13.67 1.16
N PRO A 43 8.81 -13.80 1.71
CA PRO A 43 9.58 -12.65 2.19
C PRO A 43 9.88 -11.67 1.06
N GLN A 44 9.77 -10.38 1.37
CA GLN A 44 10.02 -9.29 0.43
C GLN A 44 11.25 -8.49 0.88
N SER A 45 12.09 -8.05 -0.06
CA SER A 45 13.03 -6.95 0.16
C SER A 45 12.50 -5.68 -0.49
N ILE A 46 12.73 -4.55 0.17
CA ILE A 46 12.23 -3.25 -0.28
C ILE A 46 13.42 -2.31 -0.39
N ARG A 47 13.54 -1.65 -1.54
CA ARG A 47 14.52 -0.60 -1.79
C ARG A 47 13.80 0.63 -2.30
N ARG A 48 14.19 1.81 -1.80
CA ARG A 48 13.75 3.07 -2.40
C ARG A 48 14.54 3.29 -3.69
N HIS A 49 13.85 3.45 -4.82
CA HIS A 49 14.47 3.74 -6.10
C HIS A 49 14.53 5.24 -6.31
N GLU A 50 13.38 5.90 -6.21
CA GLU A 50 13.21 7.34 -6.39
C GLU A 50 12.15 7.87 -5.40
N PRO A 51 11.99 9.20 -5.25
CA PRO A 51 10.89 9.75 -4.46
C PRO A 51 9.54 9.21 -4.89
N GLY A 52 8.83 8.58 -3.95
CA GLY A 52 7.53 7.97 -4.22
C GLY A 52 7.57 6.61 -4.95
N LEU A 53 8.74 6.12 -5.38
CA LEU A 53 8.89 4.84 -6.07
C LEU A 53 9.78 3.86 -5.29
N TYR A 54 9.21 2.71 -4.98
CA TYR A 54 9.84 1.61 -4.28
C TYR A 54 9.92 0.39 -5.17
N LEU A 55 11.06 -0.28 -5.13
CA LEU A 55 11.25 -1.58 -5.76
C LEU A 55 11.07 -2.65 -4.68
N VAL A 56 10.14 -3.55 -4.92
CA VAL A 56 9.81 -4.65 -4.02
C VAL A 56 10.21 -5.96 -4.68
N THR A 57 11.26 -6.57 -4.17
CA THR A 57 11.72 -7.87 -4.66
C THR A 57 11.08 -8.97 -3.84
N ASN A 58 10.38 -9.87 -4.52
CA ASN A 58 9.94 -11.11 -3.93
C ASN A 58 11.12 -12.08 -3.86
N LYS A 59 11.62 -12.37 -2.65
CA LYS A 59 12.83 -13.18 -2.49
C LYS A 59 12.65 -14.64 -2.91
N VAL A 60 11.43 -15.16 -2.84
CA VAL A 60 11.13 -16.54 -3.26
C VAL A 60 11.16 -16.67 -4.78
N LYS A 61 10.64 -15.66 -5.48
CA LYS A 61 10.52 -15.67 -6.95
C LYS A 61 11.65 -14.97 -7.69
N GLY A 62 12.51 -14.24 -6.97
CA GLY A 62 13.55 -13.38 -7.57
C GLY A 62 13.01 -12.23 -8.43
N THR A 63 11.70 -11.96 -8.39
CA THR A 63 11.06 -10.97 -9.25
C THR A 63 10.94 -9.64 -8.52
N GLU A 64 11.27 -8.55 -9.21
CA GLU A 64 11.12 -7.19 -8.72
C GLU A 64 9.82 -6.55 -9.24
N TYR A 65 9.09 -5.89 -8.35
CA TYR A 65 7.85 -5.20 -8.66
C TYR A 65 7.96 -3.72 -8.28
N PRO A 66 7.68 -2.79 -9.21
CA PRO A 66 7.60 -1.38 -8.90
C PRO A 66 6.31 -1.10 -8.11
N VAL A 67 6.45 -0.34 -7.02
CA VAL A 67 5.37 0.17 -6.19
C VAL A 67 5.51 1.67 -6.05
N ARG A 68 4.53 2.40 -6.57
CA ARG A 68 4.46 3.86 -6.55
C ARG A 68 3.48 4.33 -5.48
N ILE A 69 3.86 5.38 -4.77
CA ILE A 69 3.03 6.06 -3.78
C ILE A 69 2.89 7.51 -4.21
N GLU A 70 1.65 7.95 -4.34
CA GLU A 70 1.29 9.31 -4.74
C GLU A 70 0.33 9.92 -3.72
N ARG A 71 0.35 11.24 -3.61
CA ARG A 71 -0.62 12.00 -2.81
C ARG A 71 -1.41 12.90 -3.76
N ARG A 72 -2.74 12.75 -3.77
CA ARG A 72 -3.67 13.58 -4.55
C ARG A 72 -4.80 13.97 -3.60
N ASP A 73 -5.18 15.25 -3.54
CA ASP A 73 -6.28 15.75 -2.71
C ASP A 73 -6.23 15.27 -1.25
N ASP A 74 -5.05 15.32 -0.63
CA ASP A 74 -4.74 14.80 0.71
C ASP A 74 -4.91 13.29 0.93
N LEU A 75 -5.37 12.57 -0.08
CA LEU A 75 -5.46 11.12 -0.09
C LEU A 75 -4.14 10.51 -0.56
N THR A 76 -3.78 9.37 0.05
CA THR A 76 -2.60 8.60 -0.36
C THR A 76 -3.02 7.44 -1.24
N PHE A 77 -2.45 7.37 -2.43
CA PHE A 77 -2.68 6.33 -3.42
C PHE A 77 -1.44 5.45 -3.55
N ILE A 78 -1.65 4.15 -3.71
CA ILE A 78 -0.58 3.19 -3.95
C ILE A 78 -0.90 2.40 -5.21
N THR A 79 0.07 2.30 -6.10
CA THR A 79 -0.02 1.52 -7.34
C THR A 79 1.11 0.51 -7.36
N CYS A 80 0.81 -0.74 -7.68
CA CYS A 80 1.82 -1.78 -7.84
C CYS A 80 1.71 -2.39 -9.24
N GLY A 81 2.85 -2.53 -9.93
CA GLY A 81 2.92 -3.14 -11.26
C GLY A 81 2.74 -4.67 -11.29
N CYS A 82 2.23 -5.30 -10.23
CA CYS A 82 1.87 -6.71 -10.27
C CYS A 82 0.42 -6.90 -10.76
N GLU A 83 0.07 -8.11 -11.17
CA GLU A 83 -1.28 -8.43 -11.68
C GLU A 83 -2.40 -8.04 -10.71
N ALA A 84 -2.21 -8.23 -9.41
CA ALA A 84 -3.20 -7.84 -8.41
C ALA A 84 -3.35 -6.31 -8.25
N GLY A 85 -2.27 -5.56 -8.45
CA GLY A 85 -2.28 -4.10 -8.37
C GLY A 85 -2.63 -3.41 -9.68
N THR A 86 -2.47 -4.11 -10.80
CA THR A 86 -2.79 -3.67 -12.16
C THR A 86 -3.51 -4.79 -12.91
N PRO A 87 -4.76 -5.13 -12.53
CA PRO A 87 -5.48 -6.20 -13.21
C PRO A 87 -5.68 -5.84 -14.69
N HIS A 88 -5.06 -6.63 -15.56
CA HIS A 88 -5.18 -6.50 -17.01
C HIS A 88 -6.43 -7.22 -17.54
N LYS A 89 -6.94 -8.22 -16.81
CA LYS A 89 -8.15 -8.97 -17.13
C LYS A 89 -9.35 -8.40 -16.35
N ARG A 90 -10.31 -7.79 -17.06
CA ARG A 90 -11.62 -7.38 -16.52
C ARG A 90 -12.37 -8.67 -16.19
N PRO A 91 -12.68 -8.95 -14.91
CA PRO A 91 -13.45 -8.04 -14.06
C PRO A 91 -12.77 -7.67 -12.73
N HIS A 92 -11.48 -7.94 -12.57
CA HIS A 92 -10.87 -7.80 -11.24
C HIS A 92 -10.63 -6.34 -10.87
N VAL A 93 -11.19 -5.92 -9.74
CA VAL A 93 -10.91 -4.64 -9.11
C VAL A 93 -9.48 -4.68 -8.55
N PRO A 94 -8.66 -3.63 -8.74
CA PRO A 94 -7.33 -3.54 -8.13
C PRO A 94 -7.40 -3.78 -6.62
N GLN A 95 -6.55 -4.66 -6.11
CA GLN A 95 -6.50 -5.00 -4.69
C GLN A 95 -5.15 -4.63 -4.08
N VAL A 96 -5.13 -4.44 -2.75
CA VAL A 96 -3.89 -4.31 -1.99
C VAL A 96 -3.11 -5.61 -2.12
N CYS A 97 -2.09 -5.61 -2.97
CA CYS A 97 -1.22 -6.76 -3.15
C CYS A 97 -0.19 -6.87 -2.01
N LYS A 98 0.46 -8.03 -1.89
CA LYS A 98 1.54 -8.24 -0.92
C LYS A 98 2.67 -7.22 -1.05
N HIS A 99 3.00 -6.77 -2.27
CA HIS A 99 4.07 -5.78 -2.48
C HIS A 99 3.70 -4.40 -1.91
N ALA A 100 2.47 -3.93 -2.18
CA ALA A 100 1.95 -2.70 -1.61
C ALA A 100 1.89 -2.76 -0.08
N ALA A 101 1.40 -3.88 0.48
CA ALA A 101 1.38 -4.09 1.92
C ALA A 101 2.80 -4.09 2.53
N ALA A 102 3.78 -4.71 1.86
CA ALA A 102 5.16 -4.74 2.32
C ALA A 102 5.73 -3.33 2.43
N VAL A 103 5.50 -2.47 1.43
CA VAL A 103 5.95 -1.07 1.46
C VAL A 103 5.29 -0.29 2.60
N VAL A 104 4.00 -0.46 2.83
CA VAL A 104 3.30 0.19 3.95
C VAL A 104 3.88 -0.23 5.29
N ILE A 105 4.14 -1.52 5.50
CA ILE A 105 4.74 -2.05 6.72
C ILE A 105 6.16 -1.48 6.92
N PHE A 106 6.97 -1.48 5.86
CA PHE A 106 8.31 -0.93 5.88
C PHE A 106 8.32 0.56 6.26
N LEU A 107 7.47 1.38 5.63
CA LEU A 107 7.40 2.81 5.92
C LEU A 107 6.92 3.09 7.35
N ARG A 108 5.99 2.29 7.87
CA ARG A 108 5.56 2.36 9.28
C ARG A 108 6.72 2.05 10.22
N ALA A 109 7.51 1.02 9.93
CA ALA A 109 8.68 0.66 10.73
C ALA A 109 9.74 1.77 10.70
N VAL A 110 10.08 2.30 9.51
CA VAL A 110 11.02 3.42 9.36
C VAL A 110 10.55 4.66 10.11
N ARG A 111 9.27 5.01 10.02
CA ARG A 111 8.70 6.13 10.78
C ARG A 111 8.79 5.88 12.29
N GLY A 112 8.55 4.65 12.73
CA GLY A 112 8.71 4.24 14.13
C GLY A 112 10.15 4.41 14.63
N MET A 113 11.12 3.94 13.86
CA MET A 113 12.54 4.09 14.18
C MET A 113 12.96 5.56 14.28
N ARG A 114 12.55 6.40 13.31
CA ARG A 114 12.83 7.84 13.32
C ARG A 114 12.24 8.55 14.53
N ARG A 115 11.02 8.20 14.93
CA ARG A 115 10.39 8.77 16.14
C ARG A 115 11.16 8.41 17.41
N ARG A 116 11.61 7.16 17.54
CA ARG A 116 12.41 6.73 18.69
C ARG A 116 13.77 7.42 18.73
N ALA A 117 14.41 7.58 17.57
CA ALA A 117 15.69 8.26 17.46
C ALA A 117 15.59 9.75 17.82
N ALA A 118 14.44 10.40 17.54
CA ALA A 118 14.21 11.81 17.86
C ALA A 118 13.74 12.06 19.31
N SER A 119 13.35 11.02 20.04
CA SER A 119 12.96 11.10 21.46
C SER A 119 14.11 10.81 22.42
N HIS A 120 15.31 10.56 21.90
CA HIS A 120 16.59 10.45 22.61
C HIS A 120 17.45 11.67 22.29
#